data_AF-Q89YX6-F1
#
_entry.id   AF-Q89YX6-F1
#
_cell.length_a   1.000
_cell.length_b   1.000
_cell.length_c   1.000
_cell.angle_alpha   90.00
_cell.angle_beta   90.00
_cell.angle_gamma   90.00
#
_symmetry.space_group_name_H-M   'P 1'
#
loop_
_entity.id
_entity.type
_entity.pdbx_description
1 polymer ?
#
loop_
_entity_poly.entity_id
_entity_poly.type
_entity_poly.pdbx_seq_one_letter_code
_entity_poly.pdbx_strand_id
1 'polypeptide(L)'
;MAKMRYEYLGIIHRNDLNILFKKGYIVLCTIHVKTISGNDSVPEEYIRELLKNVSPFDYTSEYVFIKFLRERKWLKRDCKNNIEYKEVQSIIPLDLVAKKDMEMSFNKMIKFVEPLWGTYVDDFSQSLFSENMCKGASACLEILGIKVEKPLKDLDDEDLIIKVTNYRFQKENLDENSSIWQYLLMYERHEPYPSNCLGYFYDSVHVFVNYTFKKEYLTMPKTEILKVLNLIDRQSRYDFEYIVCELKNNKCAERYIEKCTRKGIRQYILIPIYFYLLNLFSLPNYQSLMKDYCRNSFKRLYEKEYKLAVYLVGLRLGFDSINEIYYQKLEKDMESHQQSLF
;
A
#
# COMPACT_ATOMS: atom_id res chain seq x y z
N MET A 1 -21.73 -47.17 19.89
CA MET A 1 -20.35 -46.64 19.80
C MET A 1 -20.43 -45.25 19.20
N ALA A 2 -19.94 -44.21 19.90
CA ALA A 2 -19.87 -42.87 19.33
C ALA A 2 -18.89 -42.90 18.14
N LYS A 3 -19.36 -42.54 16.94
CA LYS A 3 -18.45 -42.36 15.79
C LYS A 3 -17.47 -41.26 16.15
N MET A 4 -16.17 -41.57 16.10
CA MET A 4 -15.11 -40.60 16.29
C MET A 4 -15.24 -39.51 15.22
N ARG A 5 -15.51 -38.27 15.64
CA ARG A 5 -15.61 -37.12 14.74
C ARG A 5 -14.32 -36.33 14.83
N TYR A 6 -13.78 -35.98 13.67
CA TYR A 6 -12.61 -35.14 13.52
C TYR A 6 -13.07 -33.71 13.25
N GLU A 7 -12.46 -32.77 13.95
CA GLU A 7 -12.82 -31.36 13.88
C GLU A 7 -11.75 -30.59 13.12
N TYR A 8 -12.21 -29.67 12.29
CA TYR A 8 -11.37 -28.91 11.39
C TYR A 8 -11.79 -27.45 11.35
N LEU A 9 -10.79 -26.59 11.17
CA LEU A 9 -10.95 -25.21 10.77
C LEU A 9 -10.38 -25.07 9.36
N GLY A 10 -11.16 -24.50 8.45
CA GLY A 10 -10.68 -24.12 7.13
C GLY A 10 -10.92 -22.64 6.85
N ILE A 11 -10.22 -22.12 5.85
CA ILE A 11 -10.49 -20.80 5.27
C ILE A 11 -10.88 -21.00 3.81
N ILE A 12 -11.96 -20.36 3.38
CA ILE A 12 -12.48 -20.49 2.01
C ILE A 12 -12.80 -19.12 1.43
N HIS A 13 -12.76 -19.02 0.11
CA HIS A 13 -13.20 -17.81 -0.57
C HIS A 13 -14.74 -17.70 -0.50
N ARG A 14 -15.25 -16.48 -0.52
CA ARG A 14 -16.69 -16.16 -0.50
C ARG A 14 -17.47 -16.89 -1.60
N ASN A 15 -16.88 -17.03 -2.78
CA ASN A 15 -17.50 -17.77 -3.88
C ASN A 15 -17.62 -19.28 -3.58
N ASP A 16 -16.70 -19.87 -2.83
CA ASP A 16 -16.80 -21.26 -2.40
C ASP A 16 -17.94 -21.44 -1.41
N LEU A 17 -18.19 -20.47 -0.52
CA LEU A 17 -19.36 -20.51 0.35
C LEU A 17 -20.67 -20.50 -0.46
N ASN A 18 -20.74 -19.70 -1.52
CA ASN A 18 -21.88 -19.70 -2.45
C ASN A 18 -22.06 -21.06 -3.14
N ILE A 19 -20.97 -21.70 -3.57
CA ILE A 19 -20.99 -23.04 -4.19
C ILE A 19 -21.44 -24.08 -3.15
N LEU A 20 -20.89 -24.04 -1.94
CA LEU A 20 -21.22 -24.95 -0.85
C LEU A 20 -22.71 -24.94 -0.55
N PHE A 21 -23.30 -23.75 -0.45
CA PHE A 21 -24.73 -23.61 -0.20
C PHE A 21 -25.59 -24.08 -1.39
N LYS A 22 -25.22 -23.72 -2.62
CA LYS A 22 -26.02 -24.04 -3.82
C LYS A 22 -25.88 -25.49 -4.29
N LYS A 23 -24.72 -26.11 -4.08
CA LYS A 23 -24.36 -27.44 -4.59
C LYS A 23 -24.22 -28.48 -3.48
N GLY A 24 -24.25 -28.06 -2.23
CA GLY A 24 -24.18 -28.95 -1.07
C GLY A 24 -22.77 -29.42 -0.72
N TYR A 25 -21.74 -29.11 -1.51
CA TYR A 25 -20.35 -29.44 -1.21
C TYR A 25 -19.35 -28.49 -1.90
N ILE A 26 -18.14 -28.45 -1.38
CA ILE A 26 -16.95 -27.85 -2.02
C ILE A 26 -15.77 -28.80 -1.95
N VAL A 27 -14.77 -28.51 -2.78
CA VAL A 27 -13.46 -29.16 -2.73
C VAL A 27 -12.49 -28.19 -2.07
N LEU A 28 -11.81 -28.62 -1.00
CA LEU A 28 -10.83 -27.79 -0.31
C LEU A 28 -9.45 -28.44 -0.26
N CYS A 29 -8.42 -27.63 -0.46
CA CYS A 29 -7.03 -28.06 -0.40
C CYS A 29 -6.56 -28.18 1.06
N THR A 30 -5.65 -29.11 1.33
CA THR A 30 -5.12 -29.34 2.69
C THR A 30 -4.42 -28.11 3.28
N ILE A 31 -3.82 -27.26 2.47
CA ILE A 31 -3.15 -26.03 2.95
C ILE A 31 -4.14 -25.04 3.59
N HIS A 32 -5.42 -25.12 3.21
CA HIS A 32 -6.49 -24.26 3.71
C HIS A 32 -7.23 -24.89 4.89
N VAL A 33 -6.69 -25.97 5.48
CA VAL A 33 -7.35 -26.70 6.56
C VAL A 33 -6.38 -27.05 7.70
N LYS A 34 -6.81 -26.81 8.93
CA LYS A 34 -6.12 -27.20 10.16
C LYS A 34 -7.01 -28.15 10.95
N THR A 35 -6.41 -29.22 11.47
CA THR A 35 -7.08 -30.12 12.40
C THR A 35 -7.12 -29.44 13.75
N ILE A 36 -8.30 -29.30 14.34
CA ILE A 36 -8.47 -28.75 15.68
C ILE A 36 -8.91 -29.88 16.61
N SER A 37 -8.30 -29.96 17.79
CA SER A 37 -8.72 -30.86 18.86
C SER A 37 -9.72 -30.12 19.73
N GLY A 38 -10.83 -30.76 20.09
CA GLY A 38 -12.00 -30.18 20.77
C GLY A 38 -11.80 -29.62 22.18
N ASN A 39 -10.68 -28.92 22.43
CA ASN A 39 -10.51 -27.97 23.52
C ASN A 39 -10.88 -26.57 23.01
N ASP A 40 -11.36 -25.74 23.93
CA ASP A 40 -12.08 -24.48 23.68
C ASP A 40 -11.28 -23.35 23.00
N SER A 41 -10.02 -23.57 22.58
CA SER A 41 -9.24 -22.56 21.85
C SER A 41 -8.46 -23.15 20.67
N VAL A 42 -8.65 -22.53 19.49
CA VAL A 42 -7.84 -22.81 18.29
C VAL A 42 -6.47 -22.13 18.47
N PRO A 43 -5.33 -22.82 18.25
CA PRO A 43 -4.01 -22.21 18.34
C PRO A 43 -3.87 -21.00 17.41
N GLU A 44 -3.29 -19.91 17.90
CA GLU A 44 -3.13 -18.65 17.14
C GLU A 44 -2.32 -18.85 15.84
N GLU A 45 -1.28 -19.70 15.91
CA GLU A 45 -0.44 -20.04 14.76
C GLU A 45 -1.26 -20.60 13.61
N TYR A 46 -2.31 -21.39 13.90
CA TYR A 46 -3.15 -21.99 12.86
C TYR A 46 -3.94 -20.93 12.11
N ILE A 47 -4.39 -19.88 12.79
CA ILE A 47 -5.10 -18.77 12.16
C ILE A 47 -4.15 -18.01 11.24
N ARG A 48 -2.94 -17.69 11.73
CA ARG A 48 -1.92 -16.99 10.95
C ARG A 48 -1.48 -17.79 9.73
N GLU A 49 -1.32 -19.11 9.85
CA GLU A 49 -0.99 -19.99 8.73
C GLU A 49 -2.12 -20.06 7.69
N LEU A 50 -3.38 -20.18 8.14
CA LEU A 50 -4.53 -20.19 7.23
C LEU A 50 -4.62 -18.89 6.42
N LEU A 51 -4.47 -17.74 7.09
CA LEU A 51 -4.46 -16.43 6.43
C LEU A 51 -3.31 -16.30 5.42
N LYS A 52 -2.10 -16.77 5.75
CA LYS A 52 -0.95 -16.75 4.83
C LYS A 52 -1.12 -17.63 3.58
N ASN A 53 -2.05 -18.58 3.61
CA ASN A 53 -2.29 -19.53 2.50
C ASN A 53 -3.38 -19.08 1.54
N VAL A 54 -4.02 -17.93 1.76
CA VAL A 54 -4.98 -17.36 0.80
C VAL A 54 -4.32 -16.33 -0.11
N SER A 55 -4.96 -16.05 -1.25
CA SER A 55 -4.54 -14.94 -2.10
C SER A 55 -4.79 -13.60 -1.37
N PRO A 56 -3.98 -12.56 -1.65
CA PRO A 56 -4.24 -11.20 -1.17
C PRO A 56 -5.67 -10.76 -1.51
N PHE A 57 -6.25 -9.93 -0.64
CA PHE A 57 -7.61 -9.41 -0.77
C PHE A 57 -7.68 -7.97 -0.28
N ASP A 58 -8.63 -7.24 -0.84
CA ASP A 58 -8.90 -5.84 -0.48
C ASP A 58 -9.94 -5.75 0.64
N TYR A 59 -10.89 -6.70 0.63
CA TYR A 59 -11.98 -6.73 1.58
C TYR A 59 -11.95 -8.00 2.42
N THR A 60 -12.08 -7.83 3.73
CA THR A 60 -12.20 -8.96 4.67
C THR A 60 -13.44 -9.83 4.42
N SER A 61 -14.39 -9.36 3.60
CA SER A 61 -15.55 -10.15 3.15
C SER A 61 -15.26 -11.12 2.02
N GLU A 62 -14.06 -11.13 1.44
CA GLU A 62 -13.66 -12.06 0.38
C GLU A 62 -13.38 -13.48 0.88
N TYR A 63 -13.04 -13.62 2.16
CA TYR A 63 -12.76 -14.91 2.77
C TYR A 63 -13.58 -15.13 4.04
N VAL A 64 -13.76 -16.39 4.39
CA VAL A 64 -14.49 -16.79 5.60
C VAL A 64 -13.86 -18.05 6.17
N PHE A 65 -13.81 -18.12 7.51
CA PHE A 65 -13.45 -19.36 8.17
C PHE A 65 -14.67 -20.29 8.25
N ILE A 66 -14.46 -21.58 8.03
CA ILE A 66 -15.47 -22.60 8.24
C ILE A 66 -14.98 -23.61 9.27
N LYS A 67 -15.83 -23.89 10.25
CA LYS A 67 -15.62 -24.97 11.20
C LYS A 67 -16.47 -26.16 10.77
N PHE A 68 -15.89 -27.35 10.68
CA PHE A 68 -16.62 -28.52 10.20
C PHE A 68 -16.17 -29.82 10.88
N LEU A 69 -17.09 -30.79 10.95
CA LEU A 69 -16.86 -32.12 11.51
C LEU A 69 -16.91 -33.18 10.42
N ARG A 70 -15.94 -34.10 10.43
CA ARG A 70 -15.92 -35.25 9.52
C ARG A 70 -15.86 -36.56 10.28
N GLU A 71 -16.53 -37.58 9.73
CA GLU A 71 -16.40 -38.95 10.23
C GLU A 71 -15.07 -39.59 9.81
N ARG A 72 -14.48 -39.12 8.71
CA ARG A 72 -13.20 -39.61 8.16
C ARG A 72 -12.11 -38.57 8.39
N LYS A 73 -10.89 -39.05 8.67
CA LYS A 73 -9.71 -38.18 8.78
C LYS A 73 -9.47 -37.44 7.46
N TRP A 74 -9.09 -36.18 7.58
CA TRP A 74 -8.58 -35.37 6.49
C TRP A 74 -7.34 -36.01 5.88
N LEU A 75 -7.37 -36.22 4.57
CA LEU A 75 -6.24 -36.78 3.84
C LEU A 75 -5.23 -35.67 3.55
N LYS A 76 -4.00 -35.82 4.07
CA LYS A 76 -2.94 -34.81 3.97
C LYS A 76 -2.13 -34.83 2.66
N ARG A 77 -2.18 -35.93 1.90
CA ARG A 77 -1.57 -36.02 0.55
C ARG A 77 -2.51 -35.36 -0.45
N ASP A 78 -1.99 -34.80 -1.55
CA ASP A 78 -2.60 -33.93 -2.59
C ASP A 78 -3.98 -34.38 -3.15
N CYS A 79 -4.94 -34.54 -2.27
CA CYS A 79 -6.24 -35.09 -2.53
C CYS A 79 -7.24 -33.99 -2.24
N LYS A 80 -7.96 -33.59 -3.28
CA LYS A 80 -9.21 -32.84 -3.22
C LYS A 80 -10.12 -33.50 -2.17
N ASN A 81 -10.24 -32.89 -1.00
CA ASN A 81 -11.17 -33.36 0.03
C ASN A 81 -12.49 -32.62 -0.17
N ASN A 82 -13.58 -33.37 -0.23
CA ASN A 82 -14.91 -32.76 -0.25
C ASN A 82 -15.35 -32.42 1.17
N ILE A 83 -15.90 -31.23 1.34
CA ILE A 83 -16.63 -30.80 2.53
C ILE A 83 -18.08 -30.66 2.12
N GLU A 84 -18.97 -31.44 2.73
CA GLU A 84 -20.40 -31.30 2.54
C GLU A 84 -20.98 -30.21 3.44
N TYR A 85 -22.02 -29.50 2.99
CA TYR A 85 -22.66 -28.46 3.79
C TYR A 85 -23.17 -28.99 5.15
N LYS A 86 -23.63 -30.24 5.19
CA LYS A 86 -24.07 -30.92 6.43
C LYS A 86 -22.94 -31.14 7.45
N GLU A 87 -21.68 -31.11 7.01
CA GLU A 87 -20.50 -31.24 7.87
C GLU A 87 -20.12 -29.90 8.51
N VAL A 88 -20.57 -28.77 7.95
CA VAL A 88 -20.27 -27.42 8.44
C VAL A 88 -21.05 -27.14 9.72
N GLN A 89 -20.33 -26.74 10.75
CA GLN A 89 -20.90 -26.36 12.05
C GLN A 89 -21.08 -24.85 12.17
N SER A 90 -20.09 -24.08 11.71
CA SER A 90 -20.15 -22.62 11.77
C SER A 90 -19.40 -21.99 10.61
N ILE A 91 -19.89 -20.82 10.22
CA ILE A 91 -19.30 -19.95 9.23
C ILE A 91 -18.92 -18.67 9.98
N ILE A 92 -17.61 -18.42 10.09
CA ILE A 92 -17.01 -17.40 10.94
C ILE A 92 -16.40 -16.33 10.01
N PRO A 93 -17.03 -15.15 9.88
CA PRO A 93 -16.46 -14.02 9.16
C PRO A 93 -15.09 -13.61 9.73
N LEU A 94 -14.25 -12.99 8.89
CA LEU A 94 -12.94 -12.51 9.33
C LEU A 94 -13.06 -11.40 10.40
N ASP A 95 -13.99 -10.47 10.20
CA ASP A 95 -14.28 -9.38 11.14
C ASP A 95 -15.78 -9.00 11.12
N LEU A 96 -16.13 -7.94 11.86
CA LEU A 96 -17.51 -7.45 11.95
C LEU A 96 -17.99 -6.75 10.67
N VAL A 97 -17.09 -6.21 9.86
CA VAL A 97 -17.41 -5.55 8.59
C VAL A 97 -17.78 -6.61 7.57
N ALA A 98 -16.97 -7.66 7.44
CA ALA A 98 -17.19 -8.84 6.64
C ALA A 98 -18.52 -9.52 7.00
N LYS A 99 -18.81 -9.67 8.31
CA LYS A 99 -20.09 -10.21 8.77
C LYS A 99 -21.27 -9.42 8.20
N LYS A 100 -21.27 -8.09 8.38
CA LYS A 100 -22.36 -7.22 7.90
C LYS A 100 -22.51 -7.29 6.38
N ASP A 101 -21.41 -7.22 5.63
CA ASP A 101 -21.43 -7.33 4.16
C ASP A 101 -22.01 -8.68 3.70
N MET A 102 -21.56 -9.77 4.33
CA MET A 102 -22.04 -11.11 4.01
C MET A 102 -23.52 -11.30 4.36
N GLU A 103 -23.98 -10.81 5.50
CA GLU A 103 -25.40 -10.90 5.91
C GLU A 103 -26.34 -10.14 4.96
N MET A 104 -25.86 -9.04 4.36
CA MET A 104 -26.64 -8.28 3.36
C MET A 104 -26.68 -8.97 2.00
N SER A 105 -25.62 -9.68 1.63
CA SER A 105 -25.41 -10.18 0.26
C SER A 105 -25.72 -11.66 0.07
N PHE A 106 -25.62 -12.47 1.12
CA PHE A 106 -25.92 -13.90 1.07
C PHE A 106 -27.38 -14.21 1.39
N ASN A 107 -27.77 -15.45 1.09
CA ASN A 107 -29.07 -15.96 1.46
C ASN A 107 -29.24 -15.93 2.99
N LYS A 108 -30.37 -15.38 3.48
CA LYS A 108 -30.70 -15.25 4.91
C LYS A 108 -30.74 -16.58 5.70
N MET A 109 -30.78 -17.71 5.00
CA MET A 109 -30.68 -19.06 5.59
C MET A 109 -29.25 -19.38 6.04
N ILE A 110 -28.24 -18.77 5.44
CA ILE A 110 -26.85 -18.88 5.91
C ILE A 110 -26.73 -18.04 7.18
N LYS A 111 -26.28 -18.68 8.26
CA LYS A 111 -26.07 -18.03 9.56
C LYS A 111 -24.58 -17.88 9.80
N PHE A 112 -24.17 -16.63 9.98
CA PHE A 112 -22.81 -16.26 10.34
C PHE A 112 -22.72 -16.14 11.86
N VAL A 113 -21.67 -16.69 12.46
CA VAL A 113 -21.38 -16.44 13.88
C VAL A 113 -20.59 -15.14 14.04
N GLU A 114 -20.34 -14.71 15.28
CA GLU A 114 -19.44 -13.58 15.52
C GLU A 114 -18.00 -13.91 15.08
N PRO A 115 -17.27 -12.95 14.50
CA PRO A 115 -15.86 -13.10 14.19
C PRO A 115 -15.05 -13.34 15.47
N LEU A 116 -14.13 -14.29 15.43
CA LEU A 116 -13.36 -14.73 16.60
C LEU A 116 -11.93 -14.20 16.63
N TRP A 117 -11.39 -13.79 15.47
CA TRP A 117 -9.96 -13.61 15.25
C TRP A 117 -9.60 -12.25 14.64
N GLY A 118 -10.41 -11.22 14.93
CA GLY A 118 -10.26 -9.89 14.34
C GLY A 118 -8.84 -9.32 14.45
N THR A 119 -8.19 -9.48 15.60
CA THR A 119 -6.79 -9.01 15.80
C THR A 119 -5.78 -9.64 14.84
N TYR A 120 -5.90 -10.95 14.57
CA TYR A 120 -5.00 -11.64 13.62
C TYR A 120 -5.30 -11.27 12.17
N VAL A 121 -6.57 -10.95 11.87
CA VAL A 121 -6.99 -10.44 10.56
C VAL A 121 -6.47 -9.02 10.35
N ASP A 122 -6.49 -8.18 11.38
CA ASP A 122 -5.93 -6.83 11.36
C ASP A 122 -4.40 -6.89 11.11
N ASP A 123 -3.67 -7.72 11.86
CA ASP A 123 -2.24 -7.96 11.66
C ASP A 123 -1.92 -8.41 10.21
N PHE A 124 -2.74 -9.33 9.67
CA PHE A 124 -2.56 -9.84 8.31
C PHE A 124 -2.87 -8.78 7.26
N SER A 125 -3.95 -8.01 7.44
CA SER A 125 -4.31 -6.88 6.55
C SER A 125 -3.21 -5.82 6.56
N GLN A 126 -2.62 -5.56 7.72
CA GLN A 126 -1.48 -4.67 7.89
C GLN A 126 -0.23 -5.18 7.13
N SER A 127 0.02 -6.49 7.15
CA SER A 127 1.07 -7.13 6.32
C SER A 127 0.79 -7.01 4.82
N LEU A 128 -0.46 -7.25 4.38
CA LEU A 128 -0.85 -7.11 2.97
C LEU A 128 -0.64 -5.68 2.48
N PHE A 129 -1.01 -4.68 3.29
CA PHE A 129 -0.79 -3.28 2.98
C PHE A 129 0.71 -2.95 2.82
N SER A 130 1.55 -3.44 3.74
CA SER A 130 3.01 -3.25 3.64
C SER A 130 3.58 -3.89 2.38
N GLU A 131 3.13 -5.10 2.04
CA GLU A 131 3.53 -5.80 0.81
C GLU A 131 3.10 -5.02 -0.44
N ASN A 132 1.88 -4.48 -0.44
CA ASN A 132 1.35 -3.66 -1.52
C ASN A 132 2.21 -2.39 -1.74
N MET A 133 2.59 -1.69 -0.65
CA MET A 133 3.51 -0.54 -0.73
C MET A 133 4.85 -0.93 -1.34
N CYS A 134 5.46 -2.02 -0.86
CA CYS A 134 6.74 -2.53 -1.37
C CYS A 134 6.65 -2.88 -2.86
N LYS A 135 5.62 -3.60 -3.28
CA LYS A 135 5.39 -3.95 -4.69
C LYS A 135 5.16 -2.71 -5.56
N GLY A 136 4.44 -1.71 -5.05
CA GLY A 136 4.25 -0.42 -5.73
C GLY A 136 5.58 0.30 -5.95
N ALA A 137 6.43 0.36 -4.93
CA ALA A 137 7.77 0.93 -5.03
C ALA A 137 8.65 0.21 -6.06
N SER A 138 8.67 -1.13 -6.03
CA SER A 138 9.39 -1.94 -7.02
C SER A 138 8.85 -1.72 -8.44
N ALA A 139 7.53 -1.71 -8.63
CA ALA A 139 6.90 -1.50 -9.92
C ALA A 139 7.21 -0.11 -10.50
N CYS A 140 7.12 0.96 -9.70
CA CYS A 140 7.49 2.32 -10.12
C CYS A 140 8.94 2.41 -10.61
N LEU A 141 9.87 1.77 -9.89
CA LEU A 141 11.28 1.72 -10.29
C LEU A 141 11.47 0.95 -11.60
N GLU A 142 10.80 -0.20 -11.75
CA GLU A 142 10.90 -1.05 -12.94
C GLU A 142 10.30 -0.38 -14.18
N ILE A 143 9.13 0.25 -14.05
CA ILE A 143 8.46 1.04 -15.12
C ILE A 143 9.42 2.05 -15.74
N LEU A 144 10.26 2.67 -14.91
CA LEU A 144 11.19 3.72 -15.30
C LEU A 144 12.62 3.21 -15.56
N GLY A 145 12.87 1.90 -15.43
CA GLY A 145 14.19 1.30 -15.60
C GLY A 145 15.23 1.81 -14.60
N ILE A 146 14.81 2.08 -13.37
CA ILE A 146 15.64 2.61 -12.30
C ILE A 146 16.05 1.47 -11.35
N LYS A 147 17.31 1.47 -10.93
CA LYS A 147 17.82 0.59 -9.86
C LYS A 147 18.23 1.41 -8.64
N VAL A 148 17.76 0.98 -7.48
CA VAL A 148 18.14 1.51 -6.16
C VAL A 148 18.37 0.33 -5.24
N GLU A 149 19.56 0.20 -4.67
CA GLU A 149 19.93 -0.99 -3.88
C GLU A 149 19.31 -0.97 -2.48
N LYS A 150 19.41 0.16 -1.77
CA LYS A 150 18.97 0.27 -0.37
C LYS A 150 18.25 1.60 -0.12
N PRO A 151 17.08 1.82 -0.76
CA PRO A 151 16.38 3.10 -0.75
C PRO A 151 16.06 3.61 0.67
N LEU A 152 15.65 2.74 1.58
CA LEU A 152 15.33 3.12 2.96
C LEU A 152 16.57 3.56 3.75
N LYS A 153 17.70 2.88 3.53
CA LYS A 153 18.99 3.29 4.11
C LYS A 153 19.45 4.62 3.53
N ASP A 154 19.28 4.81 2.23
CA ASP A 154 19.60 6.08 1.56
C ASP A 154 18.72 7.22 2.08
N LEU A 155 17.48 6.95 2.45
CA LEU A 155 16.55 7.88 3.10
C LEU A 155 16.84 8.10 4.59
N ASP A 156 17.72 7.31 5.21
CA ASP A 156 17.99 7.33 6.65
C ASP A 156 16.76 6.99 7.52
N ASP A 157 15.89 6.09 7.03
CA ASP A 157 14.69 5.63 7.74
C ASP A 157 14.35 4.18 7.35
N GLU A 158 15.04 3.22 7.98
CA GLU A 158 14.86 1.78 7.69
C GLU A 158 13.48 1.25 8.10
N ASP A 159 12.84 1.88 9.08
CA ASP A 159 11.54 1.49 9.62
C ASP A 159 10.36 2.26 8.98
N LEU A 160 10.60 3.06 7.92
CA LEU A 160 9.60 3.94 7.33
C LEU A 160 8.28 3.21 6.99
N ILE A 161 8.38 2.04 6.37
CA ILE A 161 7.21 1.25 5.94
C ILE A 161 6.41 0.79 7.16
N ILE A 162 7.08 0.28 8.20
CA ILE A 162 6.45 -0.16 9.44
C ILE A 162 5.71 1.01 10.10
N LYS A 163 6.38 2.16 10.24
CA LYS A 163 5.80 3.35 10.88
C LYS A 163 4.59 3.90 10.11
N VAL A 164 4.67 3.99 8.79
CA VAL A 164 3.55 4.44 7.94
C VAL A 164 2.37 3.48 8.03
N THR A 165 2.66 2.19 8.09
CA THR A 165 1.67 1.13 8.20
C THR A 165 0.99 1.15 9.59
N ASN A 166 1.74 1.36 10.67
CA ASN A 166 1.17 1.52 12.01
C ASN A 166 0.31 2.78 12.12
N TYR A 167 0.73 3.90 11.54
CA TYR A 167 -0.09 5.11 11.48
C TYR A 167 -1.46 4.83 10.82
N ARG A 168 -1.48 4.14 9.68
CA ARG A 168 -2.71 3.80 8.93
C ARG A 168 -3.68 2.90 9.71
N PHE A 169 -3.17 1.87 10.39
CA PHE A 169 -4.01 0.82 11.01
C PHE A 169 -4.24 1.02 12.51
N GLN A 170 -3.21 1.47 13.24
CA GLN A 170 -3.24 1.64 14.69
C GLN A 170 -3.58 3.08 15.10
N LYS A 171 -3.75 3.99 14.12
CA LYS A 171 -4.00 5.43 14.35
C LYS A 171 -2.96 6.08 15.26
N GLU A 172 -1.72 5.61 15.17
CA GLU A 172 -0.60 6.29 15.82
C GLU A 172 -0.49 7.72 15.29
N ASN A 173 -0.09 8.67 16.13
CA ASN A 173 0.14 10.04 15.68
C ASN A 173 1.59 10.21 15.22
N LEU A 174 1.81 11.13 14.27
CA LEU A 174 3.16 11.62 14.00
C LEU A 174 3.70 12.29 15.28
N ASP A 175 4.92 11.92 15.65
CA ASP A 175 5.55 12.31 16.92
C ASP A 175 6.90 12.99 16.70
N GLU A 176 7.64 13.22 17.79
CA GLU A 176 8.95 13.86 17.76
C GLU A 176 9.99 13.04 16.98
N ASN A 177 9.86 11.71 17.01
CA ASN A 177 10.75 10.75 16.35
C ASN A 177 10.42 10.54 14.87
N SER A 178 9.27 11.04 14.42
CA SER A 178 8.81 10.86 13.06
C SER A 178 9.70 11.60 12.06
N SER A 179 10.11 10.89 11.01
CA SER A 179 10.96 11.41 9.93
C SER A 179 10.15 12.30 8.98
N ILE A 180 10.84 13.13 8.19
CA ILE A 180 10.18 13.95 7.16
C ILE A 180 9.45 13.09 6.13
N TRP A 181 9.88 11.85 5.91
CA TRP A 181 9.27 10.93 4.95
C TRP A 181 7.93 10.40 5.45
N GLN A 182 7.76 10.20 6.76
CA GLN A 182 6.46 9.91 7.35
C GLN A 182 5.49 11.09 7.15
N TYR A 183 5.93 12.31 7.43
CA TYR A 183 5.13 13.52 7.16
C TYR A 183 4.79 13.65 5.67
N LEU A 184 5.71 13.34 4.77
CA LEU A 184 5.48 13.36 3.32
C LEU A 184 4.45 12.32 2.88
N LEU A 185 4.61 11.07 3.30
CA LEU A 185 3.75 9.98 2.88
C LEU A 185 2.34 10.11 3.46
N MET A 186 2.17 10.79 4.59
CA MET A 186 0.87 11.07 5.21
C MET A 186 0.26 12.42 4.80
N TYR A 187 1.01 13.26 4.08
CA TYR A 187 0.54 14.57 3.66
C TYR A 187 -0.62 14.47 2.67
N GLU A 188 -1.67 15.22 2.96
CA GLU A 188 -2.75 15.52 2.02
C GLU A 188 -2.82 17.04 1.79
N ARG A 189 -3.02 17.44 0.54
CA ARG A 189 -3.08 18.86 0.20
C ARG A 189 -4.41 19.44 0.70
N HIS A 190 -4.34 20.35 1.66
CA HIS A 190 -5.52 21.06 2.21
C HIS A 190 -5.65 22.50 1.70
N GLU A 191 -4.56 23.09 1.23
CA GLU A 191 -4.53 24.46 0.71
C GLU A 191 -4.73 24.48 -0.83
N PRO A 192 -5.35 25.53 -1.39
CA PRO A 192 -5.63 25.64 -2.82
C PRO A 192 -4.38 26.05 -3.61
N TYR A 193 -3.28 25.31 -3.45
CA TYR A 193 -2.05 25.55 -4.20
C TYR A 193 -2.25 25.27 -5.69
N PRO A 194 -1.50 25.95 -6.58
CA PRO A 194 -1.54 25.70 -8.01
C PRO A 194 -1.37 24.21 -8.36
N SER A 195 -1.95 23.77 -9.47
CA SER A 195 -1.75 22.41 -10.01
C SER A 195 -0.50 22.27 -10.89
N ASN A 196 0.34 23.32 -10.93
CA ASN A 196 1.59 23.35 -11.67
C ASN A 196 2.80 23.03 -10.78
N CYS A 197 4.01 23.08 -11.35
CA CYS A 197 5.25 22.81 -10.63
C CYS A 197 5.44 23.66 -9.37
N LEU A 198 5.04 24.95 -9.38
CA LEU A 198 5.15 25.81 -8.21
C LEU A 198 4.28 25.29 -7.05
N GLY A 199 3.11 24.72 -7.35
CA GLY A 199 2.27 24.05 -6.37
C GLY A 199 3.00 22.95 -5.60
N TYR A 200 3.82 22.15 -6.29
CA TYR A 200 4.61 21.08 -5.65
C TYR A 200 5.69 21.62 -4.69
N PHE A 201 6.19 22.83 -4.93
CA PHE A 201 7.08 23.51 -3.99
C PHE A 201 6.31 24.06 -2.78
N TYR A 202 5.08 24.55 -2.96
CA TYR A 202 4.23 24.91 -1.82
C TYR A 202 3.93 23.69 -0.94
N ASP A 203 3.53 22.55 -1.52
CA ASP A 203 3.32 21.30 -0.76
C ASP A 203 4.60 20.90 -0.03
N SER A 204 5.76 20.96 -0.70
CA SER A 204 7.05 20.61 -0.08
C SER A 204 7.37 21.47 1.12
N VAL A 205 7.16 22.78 1.02
CA VAL A 205 7.36 23.71 2.12
C VAL A 205 6.36 23.43 3.25
N HIS A 206 5.12 23.05 2.93
CA HIS A 206 4.11 22.68 3.91
C HIS A 206 4.46 21.39 4.66
N VAL A 207 4.88 20.34 3.96
CA VAL A 207 5.43 19.11 4.56
C VAL A 207 6.59 19.44 5.49
N PHE A 208 7.51 20.29 5.05
CA PHE A 208 8.66 20.67 5.86
C PHE A 208 8.28 21.48 7.11
N VAL A 209 7.27 22.35 7.01
CA VAL A 209 6.72 23.06 8.17
C VAL A 209 6.09 22.08 9.14
N ASN A 210 5.25 21.16 8.66
CA ASN A 210 4.62 20.15 9.52
C ASN A 210 5.67 19.31 10.26
N TYR A 211 6.72 18.89 9.53
CA TYR A 211 7.86 18.17 10.09
C TYR A 211 8.67 19.01 11.10
N THR A 212 8.87 20.30 10.83
CA THR A 212 9.68 21.18 11.68
C THR A 212 8.99 21.48 13.01
N PHE A 213 7.67 21.68 12.98
CA PHE A 213 6.88 22.00 14.17
C PHE A 213 6.22 20.77 14.81
N LYS A 214 6.44 19.58 14.25
CA LYS A 214 5.90 18.31 14.72
C LYS A 214 4.38 18.33 14.88
N LYS A 215 3.71 18.96 13.91
CA LYS A 215 2.28 19.22 13.95
C LYS A 215 1.73 19.32 12.54
N GLU A 216 0.57 18.74 12.33
CA GLU A 216 -0.20 18.95 11.10
C GLU A 216 -0.86 20.33 11.11
N TYR A 217 -0.41 21.19 10.20
CA TYR A 217 -1.08 22.46 9.91
C TYR A 217 -2.01 22.26 8.73
N LEU A 218 -3.31 22.54 8.90
CA LEU A 218 -4.25 22.56 7.77
C LEU A 218 -4.03 23.80 6.89
N THR A 219 -3.58 24.90 7.50
CA THR A 219 -3.30 26.15 6.80
C THR A 219 -1.84 26.54 6.90
N MET A 220 -1.27 27.06 5.81
CA MET A 220 0.16 27.33 5.73
C MET A 220 0.60 28.52 6.60
N PRO A 221 1.49 28.32 7.58
CA PRO A 221 2.05 29.42 8.38
C PRO A 221 2.86 30.40 7.52
N LYS A 222 2.84 31.68 7.93
CA LYS A 222 3.69 32.72 7.32
C LYS A 222 5.16 32.45 7.62
N THR A 223 5.93 32.11 6.59
CA THR A 223 7.37 31.84 6.67
C THR A 223 8.12 32.67 5.64
N GLU A 224 9.43 32.88 5.82
CA GLU A 224 10.25 33.59 4.83
C GLU A 224 10.28 32.85 3.48
N ILE A 225 10.37 31.52 3.50
CA ILE A 225 10.33 30.70 2.29
C ILE A 225 9.00 30.84 1.55
N LEU A 226 7.88 30.97 2.26
CA LEU A 226 6.57 31.23 1.64
C LEU A 226 6.56 32.58 0.90
N LYS A 227 7.22 33.61 1.43
CA LYS A 227 7.37 34.90 0.73
C LYS A 227 8.16 34.73 -0.58
N VAL A 228 9.21 33.90 -0.58
CA VAL A 228 9.98 33.61 -1.79
C VAL A 228 9.10 32.94 -2.84
N LEU A 229 8.34 31.91 -2.48
CA LEU A 229 7.42 31.25 -3.42
C LEU A 229 6.36 32.21 -3.98
N ASN A 230 5.80 33.08 -3.13
CA ASN A 230 4.83 34.10 -3.57
C ASN A 230 5.44 35.15 -4.51
N LEU A 231 6.75 35.43 -4.41
CA LEU A 231 7.44 36.33 -5.35
C LEU A 231 7.65 35.65 -6.71
N ILE A 232 8.01 34.36 -6.71
CA ILE A 232 8.11 33.55 -7.93
C ILE A 232 6.75 33.47 -8.62
N ASP A 233 5.67 33.31 -7.84
CA ASP A 233 4.31 33.24 -8.40
C ASP A 233 3.94 34.47 -9.24
N ARG A 234 4.31 35.67 -8.75
CA ARG A 234 4.09 36.94 -9.44
C ARG A 234 4.85 37.08 -10.76
N GLN A 235 5.92 36.30 -10.94
CA GLN A 235 6.70 36.29 -12.19
C GLN A 235 6.11 35.34 -13.23
N SER A 236 5.12 34.52 -12.86
CA SER A 236 4.42 33.57 -13.73
C SER A 236 5.34 32.61 -14.50
N ARG A 237 6.50 32.29 -13.91
CA ARG A 237 7.46 31.33 -14.46
C ARG A 237 7.58 30.13 -13.55
N TYR A 238 7.04 29.00 -13.99
CA TYR A 238 6.85 27.80 -13.16
C TYR A 238 7.74 26.63 -13.58
N ASP A 239 8.80 26.86 -14.37
CA ASP A 239 9.75 25.81 -14.72
C ASP A 239 10.44 25.28 -13.47
N PHE A 240 10.53 23.96 -13.30
CA PHE A 240 11.14 23.35 -12.11
C PHE A 240 12.58 23.84 -11.88
N GLU A 241 13.39 23.85 -12.94
CA GLU A 241 14.79 24.29 -12.90
C GLU A 241 14.91 25.77 -12.53
N TYR A 242 13.96 26.60 -12.99
CA TYR A 242 13.90 28.02 -12.65
C TYR A 242 13.60 28.22 -11.17
N ILE A 243 12.58 27.54 -10.63
CA ILE A 243 12.21 27.64 -9.21
C ILE A 243 13.39 27.22 -8.32
N VAL A 244 14.07 26.11 -8.65
CA VAL A 244 15.26 25.67 -7.90
C VAL A 244 16.38 26.71 -7.97
N CYS A 245 16.58 27.37 -9.11
CA CYS A 245 17.58 28.43 -9.26
C CYS A 245 17.25 29.65 -8.39
N GLU A 246 15.99 30.13 -8.43
CA GLU A 246 15.51 31.24 -7.60
C GLU A 246 15.67 30.94 -6.12
N LEU A 247 15.32 29.73 -5.67
CA LEU A 247 15.52 29.31 -4.29
C LEU A 247 16.99 29.38 -3.87
N LYS A 248 17.92 28.92 -4.71
CA LYS A 248 19.36 28.93 -4.40
C LYS A 248 19.95 30.33 -4.36
N ASN A 249 19.44 31.25 -5.18
CA ASN A 249 19.96 32.62 -5.27
C ASN A 249 19.29 33.58 -4.27
N ASN A 250 18.25 33.14 -3.56
CA ASN A 250 17.51 33.97 -2.63
C ASN A 250 17.97 33.77 -1.18
N LYS A 251 18.50 34.83 -0.56
CA LYS A 251 18.96 34.82 0.85
C LYS A 251 17.86 34.39 1.85
N CYS A 252 16.59 34.69 1.57
CA CYS A 252 15.48 34.29 2.43
C CYS A 252 15.20 32.77 2.41
N ALA A 253 15.66 32.06 1.37
CA ALA A 253 15.52 30.61 1.22
C ALA A 253 16.72 29.81 1.76
N GLU A 254 17.85 30.46 2.04
CA GLU A 254 19.11 29.81 2.44
C GLU A 254 18.93 28.89 3.66
N ARG A 255 18.29 29.39 4.73
CA ARG A 255 18.03 28.60 5.94
C ARG A 255 17.11 27.41 5.68
N TYR A 256 16.16 27.55 4.76
CA TYR A 256 15.27 26.45 4.37
C TYR A 256 16.05 25.38 3.61
N ILE A 257 16.87 25.78 2.64
CA ILE A 257 17.74 24.88 1.86
C ILE A 257 18.71 24.13 2.77
N GLU A 258 19.36 24.82 3.70
CA GLU A 258 20.29 24.22 4.65
C GLU A 258 19.60 23.13 5.49
N LYS A 259 18.45 23.45 6.10
CA LYS A 259 17.72 22.48 6.92
C LYS A 259 17.14 21.31 6.13
N CYS A 260 16.79 21.56 4.86
CA CYS A 260 16.30 20.54 3.92
C CYS A 260 17.42 19.78 3.22
N THR A 261 18.68 20.04 3.54
CA THR A 261 19.81 19.30 2.97
C THR A 261 20.46 18.47 4.07
N ARG A 262 20.14 17.17 4.11
CA ARG A 262 20.64 16.26 5.14
C ARG A 262 21.38 15.09 4.52
N LYS A 263 22.59 14.81 5.03
CA LYS A 263 23.46 13.70 4.56
C LYS A 263 23.60 13.64 3.02
N GLY A 264 23.69 14.82 2.39
CA GLY A 264 23.83 14.95 0.94
C GLY A 264 22.56 14.66 0.12
N ILE A 265 21.37 14.67 0.74
CA ILE A 265 20.07 14.61 0.05
C ILE A 265 19.43 15.99 0.13
N ARG A 266 19.09 16.56 -1.03
CA ARG A 266 18.40 17.85 -1.14
C ARG A 266 16.89 17.60 -1.09
N GLN A 267 16.33 17.53 0.12
CA GLN A 267 14.91 17.25 0.36
C GLN A 267 13.99 18.31 -0.29
N TYR A 268 14.45 19.56 -0.36
CA TYR A 268 13.76 20.66 -1.05
C TYR A 268 13.68 20.49 -2.58
N ILE A 269 14.40 19.52 -3.14
CA ILE A 269 14.31 19.11 -4.56
C ILE A 269 13.56 17.78 -4.67
N LEU A 270 13.90 16.81 -3.83
CA LEU A 270 13.29 15.48 -3.83
C LEU A 270 11.77 15.53 -3.60
N ILE A 271 11.30 16.30 -2.61
CA ILE A 271 9.88 16.33 -2.26
C ILE A 271 9.01 16.95 -3.39
N PRO A 272 9.40 18.08 -4.01
CA PRO A 272 8.69 18.57 -5.20
C PRO A 272 8.70 17.58 -6.37
N ILE A 273 9.82 16.86 -6.61
CA ILE A 273 9.86 15.79 -7.62
C ILE A 273 8.88 14.67 -7.25
N TYR A 274 8.80 14.30 -5.98
CA TYR A 274 7.82 13.32 -5.50
C TYR A 274 6.39 13.74 -5.83
N PHE A 275 5.98 14.97 -5.53
CA PHE A 275 4.61 15.42 -5.83
C PHE A 275 4.33 15.51 -7.33
N TYR A 276 5.32 15.95 -8.11
CA TYR A 276 5.25 15.94 -9.57
C TYR A 276 5.01 14.52 -10.11
N LEU A 277 5.81 13.56 -9.66
CA LEU A 277 5.69 12.17 -10.06
C LEU A 277 4.41 11.52 -9.53
N LEU A 278 4.00 11.84 -8.30
CA LEU A 278 2.76 11.34 -7.72
C LEU A 278 1.57 11.72 -8.61
N ASN A 279 1.51 12.97 -9.07
CA ASN A 279 0.50 13.41 -10.01
C ASN A 279 0.59 12.65 -11.35
N LEU A 280 1.79 12.45 -11.89
CA LEU A 280 1.98 11.70 -13.14
C LEU A 280 1.58 10.23 -13.05
N PHE A 281 1.97 9.53 -11.97
CA PHE A 281 1.64 8.12 -11.76
C PHE A 281 0.16 7.92 -11.39
N SER A 282 -0.52 8.96 -10.91
CA SER A 282 -1.97 8.92 -10.66
C SER A 282 -2.81 9.03 -11.93
N LEU A 283 -2.19 9.34 -13.08
CA LEU A 283 -2.86 9.32 -14.37
C LEU A 283 -2.77 7.89 -14.98
N PRO A 284 -3.88 7.28 -15.42
CA PRO A 284 -3.91 5.90 -15.90
C PRO A 284 -3.38 5.77 -17.34
N ASN A 285 -2.19 6.31 -17.61
CA ASN A 285 -1.64 6.37 -18.96
C ASN A 285 -0.11 6.26 -18.96
N TYR A 286 0.38 5.07 -19.33
CA TYR A 286 1.81 4.82 -19.48
C TYR A 286 2.46 5.71 -20.57
N GLN A 287 1.75 6.03 -21.66
CA GLN A 287 2.34 6.83 -22.73
C GLN A 287 2.61 8.27 -22.30
N SER A 288 1.72 8.89 -21.51
CA SER A 288 1.97 10.22 -20.95
C SER A 288 3.14 10.20 -19.98
N LEU A 289 3.26 9.17 -19.14
CA LEU A 289 4.40 8.98 -18.25
C LEU A 289 5.72 8.88 -19.02
N MET A 290 5.71 8.17 -20.17
CA MET A 290 6.92 7.97 -20.96
C MET A 290 7.32 9.17 -21.83
N LYS A 291 6.36 9.98 -22.26
CA LYS A 291 6.59 11.20 -23.07
C LYS A 291 6.91 12.43 -22.22
N ASP A 292 6.96 12.29 -20.90
CA ASP A 292 7.20 13.43 -20.03
C ASP A 292 8.61 14.00 -20.17
N TYR A 293 8.67 15.31 -20.45
CA TYR A 293 9.91 16.03 -20.72
C TYR A 293 10.70 16.32 -19.45
N CYS A 294 10.02 16.60 -18.32
CA CYS A 294 10.69 16.93 -17.05
C CYS A 294 11.47 15.74 -16.51
N ARG A 295 11.02 14.51 -16.77
CA ARG A 295 11.70 13.28 -16.38
C ARG A 295 13.18 13.24 -16.80
N ASN A 296 13.49 13.60 -18.05
CA ASN A 296 14.85 13.55 -18.56
C ASN A 296 15.74 14.59 -17.85
N SER A 297 15.20 15.79 -17.60
CA SER A 297 15.87 16.81 -16.80
C SER A 297 16.13 16.35 -15.37
N PHE A 298 15.14 15.73 -14.70
CA PHE A 298 15.31 15.24 -13.34
C PHE A 298 16.35 14.14 -13.24
N LYS A 299 16.31 13.16 -14.16
CA LYS A 299 17.31 12.09 -14.23
C LYS A 299 18.72 12.65 -14.43
N ARG A 300 18.88 13.70 -15.23
CA ARG A 300 20.18 14.33 -15.54
C ARG A 300 20.71 15.23 -14.43
N LEU A 301 19.86 16.07 -13.83
CA LEU A 301 20.28 17.12 -12.90
C LEU A 301 20.17 16.71 -11.42
N TYR A 302 19.26 15.78 -11.12
CA TYR A 302 18.85 15.42 -9.77
C TYR A 302 18.75 13.89 -9.61
N GLU A 303 19.69 13.15 -10.21
CA GLU A 303 19.61 11.68 -10.31
C GLU A 303 19.28 11.00 -8.97
N LYS A 304 20.01 11.34 -7.90
CA LYS A 304 19.80 10.74 -6.56
C LYS A 304 18.41 11.06 -6.01
N GLU A 305 18.00 12.32 -6.03
CA GLU A 305 16.68 12.75 -5.56
C GLU A 305 15.55 12.14 -6.38
N TYR A 306 15.72 12.07 -7.70
CA TYR A 306 14.75 11.51 -8.62
C TYR A 306 14.49 10.02 -8.34
N LYS A 307 15.55 9.21 -8.16
CA LYS A 307 15.41 7.79 -7.84
C LYS A 307 14.66 7.55 -6.53
N LEU A 308 14.98 8.32 -5.49
CA LEU A 308 14.32 8.20 -4.19
C LEU A 308 12.87 8.72 -4.23
N ALA A 309 12.60 9.76 -5.00
CA ALA A 309 11.24 10.25 -5.21
C ALA A 309 10.36 9.19 -5.89
N VAL A 310 10.86 8.52 -6.94
CA VAL A 310 10.14 7.40 -7.59
C VAL A 310 9.83 6.28 -6.60
N TYR A 311 10.79 5.92 -5.76
CA TYR A 311 10.58 4.91 -4.71
C TYR A 311 9.48 5.32 -3.73
N LEU A 312 9.51 6.57 -3.23
CA LEU A 312 8.50 7.10 -2.31
C LEU A 312 7.10 7.19 -2.96
N VAL A 313 7.01 7.54 -4.25
CA VAL A 313 5.73 7.54 -5.00
C VAL A 313 5.10 6.15 -4.99
N GLY A 314 5.89 5.12 -5.29
CA GLY A 314 5.39 3.75 -5.29
C GLY A 314 4.99 3.26 -3.89
N LEU A 315 5.72 3.68 -2.84
CA LEU A 315 5.28 3.43 -1.46
C LEU A 315 3.93 4.10 -1.14
N ARG A 316 3.69 5.35 -1.58
CA ARG A 316 2.43 6.07 -1.33
C ARG A 316 1.25 5.43 -2.05
N LEU A 317 1.43 5.06 -3.31
CA LEU A 317 0.35 4.59 -4.19
C LEU A 317 0.01 3.10 -3.97
N GLY A 318 1.01 2.27 -3.66
CA GLY A 318 0.85 0.82 -3.65
C GLY A 318 0.73 0.23 -5.07
N PHE A 319 0.93 -1.08 -5.18
CA PHE A 319 0.84 -1.78 -6.45
C PHE A 319 -0.56 -1.72 -7.05
N ASP A 320 -1.62 -1.79 -6.26
CA ASP A 320 -3.00 -1.79 -6.78
C ASP A 320 -3.33 -0.53 -7.59
N SER A 321 -2.74 0.61 -7.23
CA SER A 321 -2.90 1.88 -7.97
C SER A 321 -2.01 1.96 -9.23
N ILE A 322 -0.94 1.15 -9.31
CA ILE A 322 0.10 1.24 -10.36
C ILE A 322 0.01 0.06 -11.34
N ASN A 323 -0.71 -1.01 -10.99
CA ASN A 323 -0.74 -2.28 -11.71
C ASN A 323 -1.07 -2.13 -13.20
N GLU A 324 -2.01 -1.27 -13.58
CA GLU A 324 -2.37 -1.02 -14.97
C GLU A 324 -1.20 -0.45 -15.78
N ILE A 325 -0.51 0.56 -15.24
CA ILE A 325 0.67 1.18 -15.87
C ILE A 325 1.81 0.15 -15.95
N TYR A 326 1.96 -0.68 -14.91
CA TYR A 326 2.95 -1.74 -14.86
C TYR A 326 2.71 -2.81 -15.94
N TYR A 327 1.47 -3.28 -16.10
CA TYR A 327 1.15 -4.27 -17.13
C TYR A 327 1.29 -3.70 -18.55
N GLN A 328 0.92 -2.43 -18.78
CA GLN A 328 1.18 -1.75 -20.06
C GLN A 328 2.67 -1.66 -20.40
N LYS A 329 3.54 -1.50 -19.41
CA LYS A 329 5.01 -1.56 -19.60
C LYS A 329 5.44 -2.95 -20.03
N LEU A 330 4.99 -3.99 -19.33
CA LEU A 330 5.35 -5.38 -19.63
C LEU A 330 4.87 -5.81 -21.02
N GLU A 331 3.67 -5.42 -21.42
CA GLU A 331 3.14 -5.69 -22.77
C GLU A 331 4.07 -5.13 -23.86
N LYS A 332 4.50 -3.87 -23.72
CA LYS A 332 5.44 -3.25 -24.67
C LYS A 332 6.80 -3.92 -24.69
N ASP A 333 7.30 -4.34 -23.52
CA ASP A 333 8.56 -5.07 -23.46
C ASP A 333 8.45 -6.42 -24.17
N MET A 334 7.34 -7.13 -24.02
CA MET A 334 7.08 -8.38 -24.73
C MET A 334 6.95 -8.18 -26.25
N GLU A 335 6.25 -7.13 -26.71
CA GLU A 335 6.18 -6.78 -28.14
C GLU A 335 7.57 -6.55 -28.74
N SER A 336 8.44 -5.83 -28.03
CA SER A 336 9.82 -5.58 -28.46
C SER A 336 10.68 -6.85 -28.54
N HIS A 337 10.43 -7.83 -27.68
CA HIS A 337 11.11 -9.12 -27.70
C HIS A 337 10.59 -10.04 -28.82
N GLN A 338 9.30 -9.97 -29.15
CA GLN A 338 8.76 -10.74 -30.27
C GLN A 338 9.25 -10.20 -31.62
N GLN A 339 9.45 -8.88 -31.74
CA GLN A 339 10.01 -8.26 -32.95
C GLN A 339 11.51 -8.52 -33.14
N SER A 340 12.27 -8.83 -32.08
CA SER A 340 13.71 -9.18 -32.19
C SER A 340 13.98 -10.66 -32.49
N LEU A 341 12.93 -11.48 -32.51
CA LEU A 341 12.94 -12.90 -32.85
C LEU A 341 12.59 -13.18 -34.33
N PHE A 342 12.28 -12.12 -35.10
CA PHE A 342 12.14 -12.13 -36.57
C PHE A 342 13.17 -11.18 -37.18
#